data_AF-A0A7X0B1A6-F1
#
_entry.id   AF-A0A7X0B1A6-F1
#
_cell.length_a   1.000
_cell.length_b   1.000
_cell.length_c   1.000
_cell.angle_alpha   90.00
_cell.angle_beta   90.00
_cell.angle_gamma   90.00
#
_symmetry.space_group_name_H-M   'P 1'
#
loop_
_entity.id
_entity.type
_entity.pdbx_description
1 polymer ?
#
loop_
_entity_poly.entity_id
_entity_poly.type
_entity_poly.pdbx_seq_one_letter_code
_entity_poly.pdbx_strand_id
1 'polypeptide(L)'
;MPIEHPPPTEATVKSLYAHAFGCAFEGCSRTLYRLDNETGTRTLNSRVCHIHARREGGPRWDPSQSAEDNRAQQNLILMCVEHAAQIDIPETLSAHPPERLREWKQRQLEQYDRVQQGWALDADMVREAIDASQSDTGVVISSSTVSLGGEGGKAPGAGGGGGGAVGRGARGGRGGDGGGHRIDSGNYTLPWPVDRPTQLGLDELAGLSVDFVPGVGGGGGGANGNDATGGDGGGGGEAVSAVIDLAEMRKDGLDRVEVIVGKGGVHGGDGEDSILNFVTEDGKVLKTIGASGGKAGGSTLPEGATEITIADIRENFRVTTFLIANAVEMRDGLLYLLGADWGNFRAACLPLDIVLPVVYALRWSACQWSEPRGLFLSLIRPDGSEVRRQALVVPMAISPGGCYRGFHSLNVRLDTEGIWTLRLHSGRFLLAQLDMPVDRTESIVI
;
A
#
# COMPACT_ATOMS: atom_id res chain seq x y z
N MET A 1 5.35 -50.38 -40.13
CA MET A 1 4.78 -49.89 -38.86
C MET A 1 4.80 -48.37 -38.96
N PRO A 2 3.79 -47.66 -38.42
CA PRO A 2 3.83 -46.21 -38.39
C PRO A 2 5.10 -45.73 -37.66
N ILE A 3 5.73 -44.68 -38.17
CA ILE A 3 6.93 -44.10 -37.54
C ILE A 3 6.56 -43.56 -36.15
N GLU A 4 7.37 -43.85 -35.14
CA GLU A 4 7.21 -43.32 -33.79
C GLU A 4 8.57 -42.85 -33.27
N HIS A 5 8.70 -41.54 -33.04
CA HIS A 5 9.92 -40.97 -32.48
C HIS A 5 10.10 -41.37 -31.00
N PRO A 6 11.34 -41.39 -30.49
CA PRO A 6 11.61 -41.64 -29.07
C PRO A 6 11.05 -40.54 -28.18
N PRO A 7 10.75 -40.82 -26.89
CA PRO A 7 10.30 -39.81 -25.96
C PRO A 7 11.38 -38.74 -25.67
N PRO A 8 10.97 -37.56 -25.16
CA PRO A 8 11.90 -36.55 -24.66
C PRO A 8 12.87 -37.11 -23.61
N THR A 9 14.12 -36.64 -23.64
CA THR A 9 15.11 -37.02 -22.62
C THR A 9 14.79 -36.36 -21.28
N GLU A 10 15.27 -36.93 -20.17
CA GLU A 10 15.12 -36.29 -18.85
C GLU A 10 15.73 -34.89 -18.81
N ALA A 11 16.88 -34.67 -19.46
CA ALA A 11 17.51 -33.35 -19.53
C ALA A 11 16.62 -32.33 -20.24
N THR A 12 15.99 -32.73 -21.35
CA THR A 12 15.02 -31.88 -22.06
C THR A 12 13.81 -31.56 -21.19
N VAL A 13 13.26 -32.55 -20.49
CA VAL A 13 12.11 -32.35 -19.59
C VAL A 13 12.46 -31.43 -18.43
N LYS A 14 13.62 -31.64 -17.78
CA LYS A 14 14.13 -30.76 -16.71
C LYS A 14 14.30 -29.33 -17.20
N SER A 15 14.87 -29.15 -18.40
CA SER A 15 14.98 -27.83 -19.03
C SER A 15 13.60 -27.18 -19.22
N LEU A 16 12.62 -27.90 -19.78
CA LEU A 16 11.27 -27.35 -19.95
C LEU A 16 10.67 -26.85 -18.63
N TYR A 17 10.73 -27.67 -17.59
CA TYR A 17 10.18 -27.30 -16.27
C TYR A 17 10.99 -26.20 -15.57
N ALA A 18 12.27 -26.04 -15.89
CA ALA A 18 13.09 -24.95 -15.37
C ALA A 18 12.73 -23.59 -16.00
N HIS A 19 12.19 -23.57 -17.23
CA HIS A 19 11.90 -22.35 -17.99
C HIS A 19 10.39 -22.04 -18.12
N ALA A 20 9.55 -22.60 -17.23
CA ALA A 20 8.10 -22.41 -17.31
C ALA A 20 7.45 -22.32 -15.91
N PHE A 21 6.54 -21.35 -15.73
CA PHE A 21 5.82 -21.14 -14.47
C PHE A 21 4.35 -21.59 -14.52
N GLY A 22 3.76 -21.66 -15.71
CA GLY A 22 2.34 -21.96 -15.90
C GLY A 22 2.05 -22.55 -17.27
N CYS A 23 0.78 -22.84 -17.53
CA CYS A 23 0.31 -23.37 -18.79
C CYS A 23 0.59 -22.40 -19.96
N ALA A 24 1.13 -22.90 -21.08
CA ALA A 24 1.40 -22.05 -22.25
C ALA A 24 0.14 -21.64 -23.05
N PHE A 25 -0.97 -22.36 -22.87
CA PHE A 25 -2.25 -22.05 -23.53
C PHE A 25 -2.65 -20.59 -23.28
N GLU A 26 -3.06 -19.90 -24.34
CA GLU A 26 -3.42 -18.48 -24.31
C GLU A 26 -4.56 -18.18 -23.32
N GLY A 27 -4.35 -17.18 -22.46
CA GLY A 27 -5.32 -16.79 -21.44
C GLY A 27 -5.42 -17.74 -20.23
N CYS A 28 -4.62 -18.81 -20.16
CA CYS A 28 -4.62 -19.73 -19.03
C CYS A 28 -3.65 -19.28 -17.92
N SER A 29 -4.17 -19.06 -16.72
CA SER A 29 -3.37 -18.73 -15.52
C SER A 29 -3.07 -19.93 -14.62
N ARG A 30 -3.41 -21.16 -15.05
CA ARG A 30 -3.19 -22.37 -14.24
C ARG A 30 -1.70 -22.69 -14.11
N THR A 31 -1.28 -22.98 -12.88
CA THR A 31 0.08 -23.37 -12.51
C THR A 31 0.40 -24.82 -12.93
N LEU A 32 1.70 -25.11 -13.09
CA LEU A 32 2.18 -26.45 -13.43
C LEU A 32 1.97 -27.48 -12.31
N TYR A 33 1.87 -27.01 -11.07
CA TYR A 33 1.50 -27.78 -9.88
C TYR A 33 0.26 -27.15 -9.23
N ARG A 34 -0.73 -27.97 -8.90
CA ARG A 34 -1.90 -27.55 -8.14
C ARG A 34 -1.58 -27.67 -6.65
N LEU A 35 -1.90 -26.64 -5.89
CA LEU A 35 -1.89 -26.69 -4.44
C LEU A 35 -3.28 -27.10 -3.97
N ASP A 36 -3.35 -28.17 -3.19
CA ASP A 36 -4.52 -28.47 -2.39
C ASP A 36 -4.52 -27.54 -1.17
N ASN A 37 -5.52 -26.65 -1.07
CA ASN A 37 -5.58 -25.65 -0.01
C ASN A 37 -5.95 -26.25 1.36
N GLU A 38 -6.49 -27.47 1.40
CA GLU A 38 -6.84 -28.17 2.65
C GLU A 38 -5.67 -29.00 3.17
N THR A 39 -4.98 -29.72 2.28
CA THR A 39 -3.87 -30.61 2.66
C THR A 39 -2.48 -29.97 2.52
N GLY A 40 -2.37 -28.85 1.81
CA GLY A 40 -1.08 -28.24 1.42
C GLY A 40 -0.30 -29.05 0.38
N THR A 41 -0.86 -30.13 -0.14
CA THR A 41 -0.17 -31.05 -1.06
C THR A 41 -0.06 -30.44 -2.45
N ARG A 42 1.15 -30.46 -3.02
CA ARG A 42 1.37 -30.09 -4.43
C ARG A 42 1.22 -31.31 -5.33
N THR A 43 0.29 -31.24 -6.26
CA THR A 43 0.06 -32.29 -7.26
C THR A 43 0.42 -31.78 -8.65
N LEU A 44 1.04 -32.64 -9.48
CA LEU A 44 1.42 -32.26 -10.83
C LEU A 44 0.16 -32.00 -11.67
N ASN A 45 0.04 -30.79 -12.20
CA ASN A 45 -1.09 -30.33 -13.00
C ASN A 45 -0.69 -30.05 -14.44
N SER A 46 0.44 -30.57 -14.91
CA SER A 46 0.99 -30.27 -16.24
C SER A 46 1.45 -31.52 -17.01
N ARG A 47 1.56 -31.35 -18.34
CA ARG A 47 2.05 -32.35 -19.29
C ARG A 47 3.01 -31.69 -20.28
N VAL A 48 3.99 -32.47 -20.72
CA VAL A 48 4.85 -32.12 -21.87
C VAL A 48 4.10 -32.49 -23.14
N CYS A 49 3.70 -31.48 -23.89
CA CYS A 49 3.00 -31.63 -25.17
C CYS A 49 3.98 -31.50 -26.33
N HIS A 50 3.75 -32.26 -27.40
CA HIS A 50 4.51 -32.10 -28.63
C HIS A 50 3.78 -31.14 -29.57
N ILE A 51 4.51 -30.21 -30.18
CA ILE A 51 3.98 -29.30 -31.20
C ILE A 51 3.67 -30.11 -32.46
N HIS A 52 4.66 -30.87 -32.95
CA HIS A 52 4.47 -31.92 -33.95
C HIS A 52 4.45 -33.29 -33.28
N ALA A 53 3.41 -34.08 -33.54
CA ALA A 53 3.22 -35.38 -32.90
C ALA A 53 4.43 -36.31 -33.04
N ARG A 54 4.55 -37.21 -32.07
CA ARG A 54 5.60 -38.23 -32.03
C ARG A 54 5.32 -39.42 -32.95
N ARG A 55 4.05 -39.67 -33.26
CA ARG A 55 3.57 -40.82 -34.06
C ARG A 55 3.07 -40.33 -35.41
N GLU A 56 3.39 -41.09 -36.45
CA GLU A 56 2.83 -40.93 -37.78
C GLU A 56 1.31 -40.99 -37.74
N GLY A 57 0.66 -40.00 -38.37
CA GLY A 57 -0.79 -39.82 -38.34
C GLY A 57 -1.35 -39.16 -37.07
N GLY A 58 -0.48 -38.78 -36.12
CA GLY A 58 -0.88 -38.02 -34.94
C GLY A 58 -1.15 -36.52 -35.21
N PRO A 59 -1.68 -35.78 -34.22
CA PRO A 59 -1.91 -34.35 -34.31
C PRO A 59 -0.69 -33.58 -34.85
N ARG A 60 -0.87 -32.88 -35.98
CA ARG A 60 0.18 -32.07 -36.61
C ARG A 60 1.47 -32.83 -36.96
N TRP A 61 1.38 -34.11 -37.31
CA TRP A 61 2.54 -34.89 -37.74
C TRP A 61 3.31 -34.19 -38.88
N ASP A 62 4.63 -34.10 -38.74
CA ASP A 62 5.54 -33.59 -39.76
C ASP A 62 6.48 -34.72 -40.23
N PRO A 63 6.31 -35.24 -41.47
CA PRO A 63 7.12 -36.34 -41.97
C PRO A 63 8.59 -35.96 -42.24
N SER A 64 8.92 -34.66 -42.26
CA SER A 64 10.28 -34.17 -42.47
C SER A 64 11.08 -33.99 -41.18
N GLN A 65 10.43 -34.10 -40.01
CA GLN A 65 11.08 -33.86 -38.73
C GLN A 65 11.96 -35.05 -38.30
N SER A 66 13.19 -34.77 -37.87
CA SER A 66 14.09 -35.79 -37.34
C SER A 66 13.66 -36.24 -35.93
N ALA A 67 14.14 -37.42 -35.51
CA ALA A 67 13.88 -37.92 -34.15
C ALA A 67 14.47 -36.99 -33.08
N GLU A 68 15.64 -36.41 -33.35
CA GLU A 68 16.32 -35.43 -32.52
C GLU A 68 15.50 -34.14 -32.39
N ASP A 69 15.03 -33.58 -33.50
CA ASP A 69 14.24 -32.35 -33.49
C ASP A 69 12.87 -32.53 -32.84
N ASN A 70 12.24 -33.70 -33.04
CA ASN A 70 10.95 -34.01 -32.45
C ASN A 70 10.99 -34.04 -30.91
N ARG A 71 12.09 -34.55 -30.35
CA ARG A 71 12.31 -34.63 -28.89
C ARG A 71 13.07 -33.43 -28.32
N ALA A 72 13.49 -32.48 -29.16
CA ALA A 72 14.21 -31.29 -28.74
C ALA A 72 13.26 -30.30 -28.06
N GLN A 73 13.82 -29.43 -27.21
CA GLN A 73 13.03 -28.44 -26.48
C GLN A 73 12.14 -27.63 -27.44
N GLN A 74 12.65 -27.30 -28.64
CA GLN A 74 12.00 -26.55 -29.73
C GLN A 74 10.61 -27.09 -30.08
N ASN A 75 10.41 -28.41 -30.08
CA ASN A 75 9.14 -29.07 -30.43
C ASN A 75 8.25 -29.37 -29.22
N LEU A 76 8.64 -28.97 -28.00
CA LEU A 76 7.94 -29.30 -26.77
C LEU A 76 7.43 -28.04 -26.06
N ILE A 77 6.26 -28.17 -25.44
CA ILE A 77 5.58 -27.08 -24.71
C ILE A 77 4.90 -27.63 -23.46
N LEU A 78 4.91 -26.87 -22.36
CA LEU A 78 4.24 -27.26 -21.12
C LEU A 78 2.84 -26.67 -21.02
N MET A 79 1.85 -27.54 -20.80
CA MET A 79 0.45 -27.15 -20.61
C MET A 79 -0.16 -27.81 -19.39
N CYS A 80 -1.23 -27.22 -18.84
CA CYS A 80 -1.99 -27.91 -17.80
C CYS A 80 -2.68 -29.16 -18.36
N VAL A 81 -3.03 -30.12 -17.49
CA VAL A 81 -3.66 -31.39 -17.90
C VAL A 81 -4.87 -31.19 -18.83
N GLU A 82 -5.68 -30.17 -18.59
CA GLU A 82 -6.89 -29.86 -19.36
C GLU A 82 -6.57 -29.38 -20.78
N HIS A 83 -5.80 -28.29 -20.92
CA HIS A 83 -5.39 -27.77 -22.23
C HIS A 83 -4.50 -28.72 -23.02
N ALA A 84 -3.69 -29.54 -22.34
CA ALA A 84 -2.91 -30.59 -22.97
C ALA A 84 -3.79 -31.62 -23.69
N ALA A 85 -4.99 -31.92 -23.15
CA ALA A 85 -5.96 -32.75 -23.84
C ALA A 85 -6.66 -31.97 -24.96
N GLN A 86 -7.04 -30.71 -24.69
CA GLN A 86 -7.79 -29.87 -25.62
C GLN A 86 -7.10 -29.71 -26.98
N ILE A 87 -5.80 -29.43 -27.01
CA ILE A 87 -5.07 -29.13 -28.26
C ILE A 87 -4.96 -30.30 -29.25
N ASP A 88 -5.25 -31.52 -28.78
CA ASP A 88 -5.16 -32.76 -29.55
C ASP A 88 -6.55 -33.31 -29.94
N ILE A 89 -7.63 -32.63 -29.54
CA ILE A 89 -9.00 -33.00 -29.91
C ILE A 89 -9.22 -32.72 -31.41
N PRO A 90 -9.62 -33.72 -32.23
CA PRO A 90 -9.79 -33.58 -33.68
C PRO A 90 -10.64 -32.38 -34.10
N GLU A 91 -11.71 -32.09 -33.36
CA GLU A 91 -12.67 -31.01 -33.63
C GLU A 91 -12.04 -29.61 -33.46
N THR A 92 -10.99 -29.49 -32.65
CA THR A 92 -10.30 -28.21 -32.37
C THR A 92 -8.90 -28.12 -32.99
N LEU A 93 -8.46 -29.19 -33.68
CA LEU A 93 -7.10 -29.31 -34.18
C LEU A 93 -6.73 -28.18 -35.16
N SER A 94 -7.68 -27.76 -35.99
CA SER A 94 -7.52 -26.63 -36.93
C SER A 94 -7.30 -25.28 -36.24
N ALA A 95 -7.83 -25.10 -35.02
CA ALA A 95 -7.62 -23.89 -34.21
C ALA A 95 -6.26 -23.88 -33.50
N HIS A 96 -5.54 -25.02 -33.51
CA HIS A 96 -4.29 -25.22 -32.81
C HIS A 96 -3.18 -25.70 -33.76
N PRO A 97 -2.83 -24.93 -34.80
CA PRO A 97 -1.75 -25.29 -35.72
C PRO A 97 -0.37 -25.16 -35.04
N PRO A 98 0.69 -25.80 -35.58
CA PRO A 98 2.04 -25.77 -35.01
C PRO A 98 2.57 -24.36 -34.73
N GLU A 99 2.29 -23.41 -35.62
CA GLU A 99 2.74 -22.02 -35.55
C GLU A 99 2.20 -21.35 -34.29
N ARG A 100 0.91 -21.55 -34.00
CA ARG A 100 0.27 -21.02 -32.80
C ARG A 100 0.85 -21.61 -31.52
N LEU A 101 1.16 -22.91 -31.53
CA LEU A 101 1.81 -23.55 -30.38
C LEU A 101 3.24 -23.04 -30.18
N ARG A 102 3.97 -22.71 -31.26
CA ARG A 102 5.29 -22.06 -31.17
C ARG A 102 5.18 -20.66 -30.57
N GLU A 103 4.19 -19.86 -30.97
CA GLU A 103 3.92 -18.54 -30.37
C GLU A 103 3.62 -18.66 -28.86
N TRP A 104 2.79 -19.62 -28.47
CA TRP A 104 2.44 -19.85 -27.07
C TRP A 104 3.63 -20.26 -26.23
N LYS A 105 4.51 -21.08 -26.79
CA LYS A 105 5.77 -21.44 -26.17
C LYS A 105 6.70 -20.23 -26.04
N GLN A 106 6.81 -19.42 -27.08
CA GLN A 106 7.63 -18.23 -27.07
C GLN A 106 7.17 -17.27 -25.96
N ARG A 107 5.86 -17.05 -25.81
CA ARG A 107 5.30 -16.29 -24.69
C ARG A 107 5.62 -16.90 -23.32
N GLN A 108 5.64 -18.23 -23.21
CA GLN A 108 6.01 -18.93 -21.95
C GLN A 108 7.49 -18.70 -21.60
N LEU A 109 8.38 -18.68 -22.59
CA LEU A 109 9.80 -18.37 -22.40
C LEU A 109 10.01 -16.88 -22.09
N GLU A 110 9.32 -15.97 -22.78
CA GLU A 110 9.35 -14.53 -22.48
C GLU A 110 8.86 -14.22 -21.07
N GLN A 111 7.83 -14.93 -20.61
CA GLN A 111 7.39 -14.83 -19.21
C GLN A 111 8.50 -15.29 -18.26
N TYR A 112 9.23 -16.35 -18.61
CA TYR A 112 10.36 -16.81 -17.81
C TYR A 112 11.49 -15.78 -17.79
N ASP A 113 11.88 -15.25 -18.95
CA ASP A 113 12.94 -14.25 -19.09
C ASP A 113 12.58 -12.95 -18.34
N ARG A 114 11.34 -12.48 -18.43
CA ARG A 114 10.84 -11.31 -17.69
C ARG A 114 10.89 -11.50 -16.17
N VAL A 115 10.69 -12.71 -15.69
CA VAL A 115 10.75 -13.03 -14.26
C VAL A 115 12.19 -13.26 -13.79
N GLN A 116 13.05 -13.85 -14.62
CA GLN A 116 14.47 -14.07 -14.34
C GLN A 116 15.30 -12.79 -14.35
N GLN A 117 14.95 -11.81 -15.19
CA GLN A 117 15.68 -10.54 -15.28
C GLN A 117 15.57 -9.66 -14.02
N GLY A 118 14.84 -10.10 -12.99
CA GLY A 118 14.37 -9.18 -11.95
C GLY A 118 13.56 -8.06 -12.60
N TRP A 119 13.16 -7.05 -11.83
CA TRP A 119 12.70 -5.81 -12.47
C TRP A 119 13.89 -5.11 -13.14
N ALA A 120 14.23 -5.51 -14.36
CA ALA A 120 15.11 -4.75 -15.24
C ALA A 120 14.31 -3.54 -15.73
N LEU A 121 14.37 -2.45 -14.97
CA LEU A 121 13.90 -1.15 -15.42
C LEU A 121 14.77 -0.73 -16.62
N ASP A 122 14.19 -0.64 -17.81
CA ASP A 122 14.90 -0.11 -18.97
C ASP A 122 15.04 1.42 -18.87
N ALA A 123 15.88 2.08 -19.67
CA ALA A 123 16.12 3.52 -19.54
C ALA A 123 14.87 4.38 -19.80
N ASP A 124 13.90 3.86 -20.55
CA ASP A 124 12.63 4.54 -20.80
C ASP A 124 11.65 4.31 -19.66
N MET A 125 11.62 3.15 -19.02
CA MET A 125 10.91 2.83 -17.77
C MET A 125 11.56 3.48 -16.55
N VAL A 126 12.88 3.65 -16.53
CA VAL A 126 13.62 4.47 -15.56
C VAL A 126 13.30 5.92 -15.82
N ARG A 127 13.25 6.38 -17.08
CA ARG A 127 12.82 7.75 -17.40
C ARG A 127 11.35 7.97 -17.12
N GLU A 128 10.48 6.98 -17.30
CA GLU A 128 9.04 7.04 -17.03
C GLU A 128 8.77 6.85 -15.54
N ALA A 129 9.59 6.10 -14.80
CA ALA A 129 9.58 6.03 -13.35
C ALA A 129 10.25 7.24 -12.69
N ILE A 130 11.25 7.86 -13.34
CA ILE A 130 11.83 9.15 -12.95
C ILE A 130 10.83 10.24 -13.26
N ASP A 131 10.22 10.27 -14.43
CA ASP A 131 9.17 11.22 -14.81
C ASP A 131 7.93 10.99 -13.96
N ALA A 132 7.57 9.76 -13.57
CA ALA A 132 6.49 9.49 -12.61
C ALA A 132 6.91 9.77 -11.14
N SER A 133 8.20 9.65 -10.80
CA SER A 133 8.73 10.04 -9.47
C SER A 133 9.02 11.54 -9.37
N GLN A 134 9.16 12.24 -10.49
CA GLN A 134 9.45 13.66 -10.62
C GLN A 134 8.21 14.47 -11.06
N SER A 135 7.19 13.83 -11.64
CA SER A 135 5.88 14.44 -11.92
C SER A 135 5.12 14.76 -10.63
N ASP A 136 5.41 14.03 -9.55
CA ASP A 136 4.88 14.27 -8.21
C ASP A 136 5.70 15.33 -7.45
N THR A 137 6.71 15.94 -8.10
CA THR A 137 7.65 16.89 -7.46
C THR A 137 7.28 18.33 -7.77
N GLY A 138 6.74 19.06 -6.79
CA GLY A 138 6.37 20.47 -6.91
C GLY A 138 7.53 21.46 -6.80
N VAL A 139 8.71 21.13 -7.36
CA VAL A 139 9.89 22.01 -7.33
C VAL A 139 10.06 22.72 -8.67
N VAL A 140 9.48 23.92 -8.77
CA VAL A 140 9.66 24.79 -9.95
C VAL A 140 10.80 25.76 -9.67
N ILE A 141 11.90 25.63 -10.44
CA ILE A 141 13.01 26.59 -10.43
C ILE A 141 12.97 27.36 -11.74
N SER A 142 12.42 28.58 -11.72
CA SER A 142 12.43 29.47 -12.89
C SER A 142 13.07 30.81 -12.52
N SER A 143 14.06 31.24 -13.30
CA SER A 143 14.66 32.58 -13.22
C SER A 143 14.83 33.13 -11.78
N SER A 144 15.59 32.42 -10.94
CA SER A 144 15.91 32.78 -9.54
C SER A 144 14.80 32.62 -8.49
N THR A 145 13.63 32.10 -8.86
CA THR A 145 12.53 31.81 -7.93
C THR A 145 12.43 30.32 -7.64
N VAL A 146 12.33 29.96 -6.36
CA VAL A 146 12.18 28.58 -5.87
C VAL A 146 10.84 28.46 -5.16
N SER A 147 10.04 27.46 -5.54
CA SER A 147 8.76 27.13 -4.90
C SER A 147 8.76 25.68 -4.40
N LEU A 148 8.19 25.45 -3.21
CA LEU A 148 8.21 24.17 -2.48
C LEU A 148 6.84 23.82 -1.85
N GLY A 149 6.39 22.56 -1.92
CA GLY A 149 5.25 22.02 -1.17
C GLY A 149 4.96 20.51 -1.41
N GLY A 150 4.06 19.91 -0.60
CA GLY A 150 3.69 18.46 -0.59
C GLY A 150 2.29 18.07 -1.19
N GLU A 151 1.80 16.83 -1.10
CA GLU A 151 0.69 16.29 -1.94
C GLU A 151 -0.74 16.27 -1.34
N GLY A 152 -1.76 16.67 -2.13
CA GLY A 152 -3.23 16.46 -1.94
C GLY A 152 -4.09 17.42 -2.81
N GLY A 153 -5.43 17.30 -2.88
CA GLY A 153 -6.47 18.27 -3.38
C GLY A 153 -6.24 19.24 -4.58
N LYS A 154 -7.30 19.90 -5.08
CA LYS A 154 -7.28 20.63 -6.37
C LYS A 154 -6.66 22.06 -6.34
N ALA A 155 -6.04 22.51 -5.23
CA ALA A 155 -5.47 23.86 -5.07
C ALA A 155 -4.31 23.89 -4.05
N PRO A 156 -3.32 24.81 -4.15
CA PRO A 156 -2.12 24.77 -3.31
C PRO A 156 -2.46 25.10 -1.87
N GLY A 157 -1.94 24.33 -0.91
CA GLY A 157 -2.27 24.54 0.49
C GLY A 157 -3.69 24.13 0.87
N ALA A 158 -4.45 23.36 0.09
CA ALA A 158 -5.82 23.00 0.48
C ALA A 158 -5.85 21.94 1.61
N GLY A 159 -6.94 21.88 2.38
CA GLY A 159 -7.18 20.77 3.28
C GLY A 159 -7.77 19.56 2.55
N GLY A 160 -7.60 18.37 3.13
CA GLY A 160 -8.18 17.14 2.61
C GLY A 160 -9.70 17.08 2.80
N GLY A 161 -10.41 16.40 1.91
CA GLY A 161 -11.86 16.21 2.04
C GLY A 161 -12.20 15.19 3.13
N GLY A 162 -13.27 15.40 3.90
CA GLY A 162 -13.72 14.45 4.91
C GLY A 162 -14.26 13.14 4.32
N GLY A 163 -14.11 12.05 5.06
CA GLY A 163 -14.51 10.71 4.63
C GLY A 163 -16.03 10.50 4.61
N GLY A 164 -16.52 9.77 3.61
CA GLY A 164 -17.94 9.41 3.52
C GLY A 164 -18.34 8.35 4.55
N ALA A 165 -19.58 8.41 5.06
CA ALA A 165 -20.11 7.39 5.96
C ALA A 165 -21.43 6.80 5.47
N VAL A 166 -21.62 5.49 5.64
CA VAL A 166 -22.78 4.75 5.13
C VAL A 166 -23.47 3.96 6.26
N GLY A 167 -24.74 4.26 6.52
CA GLY A 167 -25.60 3.61 7.51
C GLY A 167 -26.70 4.52 8.04
N ARG A 168 -27.67 3.99 8.81
CA ARG A 168 -28.74 4.80 9.41
C ARG A 168 -28.12 5.73 10.46
N GLY A 169 -28.27 7.04 10.30
CA GLY A 169 -27.68 8.04 11.21
C GLY A 169 -26.19 8.35 10.97
N ALA A 170 -25.58 7.78 9.93
CA ALA A 170 -24.17 8.00 9.62
C ALA A 170 -23.87 9.46 9.20
N ARG A 171 -22.67 9.96 9.55
CA ARG A 171 -22.20 11.32 9.24
C ARG A 171 -20.84 11.31 8.56
N GLY A 172 -20.68 12.08 7.50
CA GLY A 172 -19.37 12.27 6.87
C GLY A 172 -18.42 13.04 7.80
N GLY A 173 -17.12 12.81 7.65
CA GLY A 173 -16.08 13.56 8.35
C GLY A 173 -15.98 15.00 7.86
N ARG A 174 -15.33 15.86 8.64
CA ARG A 174 -15.05 17.26 8.25
C ARG A 174 -13.86 17.31 7.30
N GLY A 175 -13.80 18.33 6.45
CA GLY A 175 -12.58 18.62 5.69
C GLY A 175 -11.48 19.15 6.62
N GLY A 176 -10.23 18.92 6.25
CA GLY A 176 -9.08 19.49 6.93
C GLY A 176 -8.92 20.99 6.63
N ASP A 177 -8.15 21.68 7.46
CA ASP A 177 -7.77 23.07 7.22
C ASP A 177 -6.75 23.17 6.08
N GLY A 178 -6.73 24.30 5.37
CA GLY A 178 -5.68 24.58 4.40
C GLY A 178 -4.34 24.90 5.07
N GLY A 179 -3.24 24.59 4.38
CA GLY A 179 -1.88 25.02 4.73
C GLY A 179 -1.61 26.48 4.38
N GLY A 180 -0.66 27.07 5.08
CA GLY A 180 -0.24 28.46 4.88
C GLY A 180 0.76 28.64 3.74
N HIS A 181 0.84 29.84 3.18
CA HIS A 181 1.92 30.26 2.29
C HIS A 181 2.85 31.25 3.01
N ARG A 182 4.16 31.07 2.85
CA ARG A 182 5.19 31.96 3.40
C ARG A 182 6.24 32.31 2.37
N ILE A 183 6.69 33.56 2.39
CA ILE A 183 7.90 33.99 1.67
C ILE A 183 9.10 33.79 2.59
N ASP A 184 10.12 33.08 2.11
CA ASP A 184 11.36 32.87 2.86
C ASP A 184 12.14 34.19 3.03
N SER A 185 12.92 34.30 4.10
CA SER A 185 13.76 35.47 4.37
C SER A 185 15.07 35.04 5.07
N GLY A 186 16.08 35.91 5.06
CA GLY A 186 17.37 35.66 5.70
C GLY A 186 18.55 35.66 4.72
N ASN A 187 19.66 35.04 5.11
CA ASN A 187 20.90 35.04 4.34
C ASN A 187 20.66 34.52 2.91
N TYR A 188 21.30 35.19 1.93
CA TYR A 188 21.23 34.90 0.50
C TYR A 188 19.81 34.97 -0.12
N THR A 189 18.81 35.48 0.60
CA THR A 189 17.47 35.72 0.07
C THR A 189 17.35 37.15 -0.42
N LEU A 190 16.98 37.32 -1.69
CA LEU A 190 16.69 38.63 -2.28
C LEU A 190 15.26 39.07 -1.96
N PRO A 191 14.98 40.38 -1.90
CA PRO A 191 13.62 40.90 -1.74
C PRO A 191 12.68 40.33 -2.80
N TRP A 192 11.48 39.94 -2.40
CA TRP A 192 10.45 39.50 -3.34
C TRP A 192 10.09 40.64 -4.30
N PRO A 193 10.05 40.42 -5.62
CA PRO A 193 9.69 41.46 -6.58
C PRO A 193 8.26 41.96 -6.34
N VAL A 194 8.09 43.28 -6.26
CA VAL A 194 6.81 43.94 -5.93
C VAL A 194 5.70 43.61 -6.95
N ASP A 195 6.09 43.29 -8.18
CA ASP A 195 5.18 43.04 -9.30
C ASP A 195 4.92 41.54 -9.57
N ARG A 196 5.44 40.63 -8.72
CA ARG A 196 5.16 39.19 -8.85
C ARG A 196 4.11 38.73 -7.84
N PRO A 197 3.09 37.96 -8.28
CA PRO A 197 2.12 37.41 -7.35
C PRO A 197 2.84 36.53 -6.32
N THR A 198 2.47 36.69 -5.06
CA THR A 198 3.06 35.93 -3.94
C THR A 198 2.65 34.46 -3.96
N GLN A 199 1.62 34.12 -4.74
CA GLN A 199 1.10 32.79 -4.94
C GLN A 199 0.95 32.56 -6.44
N LEU A 200 1.40 31.43 -6.98
CA LEU A 200 1.17 31.07 -8.38
C LEU A 200 -0.34 30.97 -8.62
N GLY A 201 -0.86 31.70 -9.61
CA GLY A 201 -2.26 31.58 -10.01
C GLY A 201 -2.53 30.20 -10.62
N LEU A 202 -3.77 29.70 -10.51
CA LEU A 202 -4.17 28.43 -11.15
C LEU A 202 -3.80 28.37 -12.64
N ASP A 203 -3.89 29.50 -13.32
CA ASP A 203 -3.62 29.62 -14.76
C ASP A 203 -2.13 29.49 -15.09
N GLU A 204 -1.24 29.93 -14.19
CA GLU A 204 0.22 29.77 -14.32
C GLU A 204 0.66 28.35 -13.97
N LEU A 205 -0.02 27.69 -13.01
CA LEU A 205 0.16 26.28 -12.66
C LEU A 205 -0.30 25.34 -13.78
N ALA A 206 -1.43 25.63 -14.43
CA ALA A 206 -1.95 24.85 -15.55
C ALA A 206 -1.05 24.88 -16.80
N GLY A 207 -0.24 25.93 -16.95
CA GLY A 207 0.73 26.06 -18.05
C GLY A 207 2.02 25.25 -17.89
N LEU A 208 2.25 24.66 -16.71
CA LEU A 208 3.51 23.96 -16.37
C LEU A 208 3.49 22.45 -16.65
N SER A 209 2.44 21.91 -17.30
CA SER A 209 2.29 20.47 -17.56
C SER A 209 2.57 19.61 -16.32
N VAL A 210 2.05 20.04 -15.17
CA VAL A 210 2.10 19.29 -13.91
C VAL A 210 0.68 18.91 -13.50
N ASP A 211 0.46 17.63 -13.20
CA ASP A 211 -0.87 17.07 -12.89
C ASP A 211 -1.33 17.33 -11.43
N PHE A 212 -0.54 18.07 -10.64
CA PHE A 212 -0.71 18.17 -9.19
C PHE A 212 -0.46 19.57 -8.62
N VAL A 213 -0.94 19.82 -7.38
CA VAL A 213 -0.80 21.10 -6.68
C VAL A 213 -0.14 20.94 -5.29
N PRO A 214 0.94 21.69 -4.96
CA PRO A 214 1.72 21.52 -3.71
C PRO A 214 1.03 22.01 -2.41
N GLY A 215 1.39 21.42 -1.26
CA GLY A 215 0.99 21.76 0.11
C GLY A 215 -0.35 21.22 0.62
N VAL A 216 -0.89 20.10 0.14
CA VAL A 216 -2.32 19.81 0.37
C VAL A 216 -2.56 18.60 1.29
N GLY A 217 -3.73 18.55 1.94
CA GLY A 217 -4.07 17.54 2.95
C GLY A 217 -4.71 16.26 2.40
N GLY A 218 -4.47 15.12 3.07
CA GLY A 218 -5.02 13.81 2.70
C GLY A 218 -6.51 13.66 3.03
N GLY A 219 -7.25 12.87 2.23
CA GLY A 219 -8.70 12.64 2.44
C GLY A 219 -9.01 11.77 3.66
N GLY A 220 -10.13 12.04 4.32
CA GLY A 220 -10.62 11.29 5.47
C GLY A 220 -11.11 9.89 5.11
N GLY A 221 -10.90 8.92 6.00
CA GLY A 221 -11.28 7.52 5.79
C GLY A 221 -12.80 7.31 5.84
N GLY A 222 -13.32 6.41 4.98
CA GLY A 222 -14.74 6.07 4.98
C GLY A 222 -15.16 5.24 6.20
N ALA A 223 -16.42 5.35 6.62
CA ALA A 223 -16.97 4.59 7.75
C ALA A 223 -18.28 3.88 7.42
N ASN A 224 -18.42 2.61 7.80
CA ASN A 224 -19.61 1.79 7.53
C ASN A 224 -20.25 1.34 8.85
N GLY A 225 -21.56 1.58 8.99
CA GLY A 225 -22.33 1.19 10.18
C GLY A 225 -23.41 2.21 10.54
N ASN A 226 -24.43 1.79 11.29
CA ASN A 226 -25.41 2.73 11.85
C ASN A 226 -24.69 3.69 12.81
N ASP A 227 -25.00 4.98 12.70
CA ASP A 227 -24.36 6.08 13.45
C ASP A 227 -22.83 6.21 13.26
N ALA A 228 -22.28 5.58 12.22
CA ALA A 228 -20.85 5.68 11.91
C ALA A 228 -20.46 7.09 11.46
N THR A 229 -19.27 7.55 11.88
CA THR A 229 -18.71 8.85 11.48
C THR A 229 -17.47 8.62 10.62
N GLY A 230 -17.45 9.21 9.42
CA GLY A 230 -16.28 9.21 8.54
C GLY A 230 -15.12 10.00 9.15
N GLY A 231 -13.89 9.62 8.83
CA GLY A 231 -12.71 10.31 9.34
C GLY A 231 -12.59 11.73 8.80
N ASP A 232 -12.00 12.63 9.58
CA ASP A 232 -11.70 13.99 9.14
C ASP A 232 -10.56 13.99 8.11
N GLY A 233 -10.59 14.94 7.18
CA GLY A 233 -9.50 15.18 6.25
C GLY A 233 -8.26 15.74 6.96
N GLY A 234 -7.07 15.38 6.49
CA GLY A 234 -5.81 15.98 6.93
C GLY A 234 -5.69 17.45 6.52
N GLY A 235 -4.94 18.21 7.30
CA GLY A 235 -4.61 19.60 6.98
C GLY A 235 -3.61 19.70 5.83
N GLY A 236 -3.65 20.81 5.09
CA GLY A 236 -2.64 21.14 4.08
C GLY A 236 -1.28 21.45 4.71
N GLY A 237 -0.21 21.12 3.99
CA GLY A 237 1.17 21.51 4.32
C GLY A 237 1.48 22.96 3.94
N GLU A 238 2.57 23.49 4.47
CA GLU A 238 3.03 24.83 4.11
C GLU A 238 3.57 24.86 2.68
N ALA A 239 3.35 25.98 1.99
CA ALA A 239 4.02 26.33 0.75
C ALA A 239 5.01 27.46 1.01
N VAL A 240 6.25 27.31 0.52
CA VAL A 240 7.29 28.33 0.70
C VAL A 240 7.82 28.80 -0.64
N SER A 241 7.93 30.12 -0.80
CA SER A 241 8.53 30.75 -1.98
C SER A 241 9.73 31.60 -1.59
N ALA A 242 10.79 31.55 -2.39
CA ALA A 242 12.01 32.32 -2.15
C ALA A 242 12.63 32.82 -3.45
N VAL A 243 13.33 33.96 -3.38
CA VAL A 243 14.25 34.42 -4.43
C VAL A 243 15.67 34.35 -3.87
N ILE A 244 16.55 33.56 -4.50
CA ILE A 244 17.87 33.24 -3.95
C ILE A 244 18.99 33.86 -4.77
N ASP A 245 19.92 34.54 -4.10
CA ASP A 245 21.15 35.05 -4.71
C ASP A 245 22.19 33.92 -4.88
N LEU A 246 22.03 33.16 -5.96
CA LEU A 246 22.97 32.09 -6.31
C LEU A 246 24.37 32.62 -6.66
N ALA A 247 24.50 33.89 -7.04
CA ALA A 247 25.80 34.47 -7.38
C ALA A 247 26.63 34.75 -6.13
N GLU A 248 26.00 35.22 -5.06
CA GLU A 248 26.62 35.35 -3.74
C GLU A 248 26.95 33.99 -3.14
N MET A 249 26.03 33.02 -3.16
CA MET A 249 26.28 31.67 -2.66
C MET A 249 27.45 30.96 -3.37
N ARG A 250 27.60 31.15 -4.68
CA ARG A 250 28.74 30.59 -5.44
C ARG A 250 30.08 31.19 -5.03
N LYS A 251 30.12 32.46 -4.60
CA LYS A 251 31.35 33.06 -4.06
C LYS A 251 31.73 32.43 -2.72
N ASP A 252 30.72 32.03 -1.94
CA ASP A 252 30.89 31.39 -0.63
C ASP A 252 31.01 29.86 -0.71
N GLY A 253 31.19 29.33 -1.92
CA GLY A 253 31.56 27.93 -2.16
C GLY A 253 30.40 26.98 -2.40
N LEU A 254 29.23 27.47 -2.83
CA LEU A 254 28.09 26.61 -3.21
C LEU A 254 28.52 25.58 -4.28
N ASP A 255 28.41 24.31 -3.92
CA ASP A 255 28.74 23.16 -4.78
C ASP A 255 27.46 22.53 -5.33
N ARG A 256 26.52 22.21 -4.44
CA ARG A 256 25.28 21.51 -4.80
C ARG A 256 24.09 21.99 -3.98
N VAL A 257 22.90 21.67 -4.48
CA VAL A 257 21.65 21.88 -3.78
C VAL A 257 21.02 20.52 -3.52
N GLU A 258 20.87 20.17 -2.24
CA GLU A 258 20.22 18.94 -1.81
C GLU A 258 18.74 19.22 -1.62
N VAL A 259 17.90 18.43 -2.30
CA VAL A 259 16.45 18.55 -2.25
C VAL A 259 15.91 17.31 -1.55
N ILE A 260 15.28 17.50 -0.41
CA ILE A 260 14.56 16.48 0.34
C ILE A 260 13.08 16.80 0.18
N VAL A 261 12.34 15.93 -0.51
CA VAL A 261 10.91 16.12 -0.71
C VAL A 261 10.18 15.28 0.32
N GLY A 262 9.44 15.95 1.20
CA GLY A 262 8.62 15.29 2.20
C GLY A 262 7.41 14.63 1.55
N LYS A 263 7.13 13.37 1.91
CA LYS A 263 5.96 12.64 1.40
C LYS A 263 4.67 13.15 2.03
N GLY A 264 3.59 13.12 1.25
CA GLY A 264 2.24 13.31 1.76
C GLY A 264 1.91 12.28 2.84
N GLY A 265 1.13 12.68 3.84
CA GLY A 265 0.71 11.79 4.93
C GLY A 265 -0.18 10.66 4.41
N VAL A 266 0.28 9.41 4.53
CA VAL A 266 -0.46 8.22 4.06
C VAL A 266 -1.21 7.58 5.23
N HIS A 267 -2.44 7.11 5.00
CA HIS A 267 -3.27 6.39 5.98
C HIS A 267 -3.55 7.12 7.30
N GLY A 268 -3.60 8.46 7.28
CA GLY A 268 -3.83 9.28 8.47
C GLY A 268 -2.57 9.57 9.28
N GLY A 269 -1.38 9.46 8.67
CA GLY A 269 -0.13 10.02 9.21
C GLY A 269 0.07 11.48 8.81
N ASP A 270 0.95 12.18 9.52
CA ASP A 270 1.42 13.52 9.14
C ASP A 270 2.22 13.44 7.82
N GLY A 271 2.17 14.50 7.02
CA GLY A 271 3.09 14.71 5.92
C GLY A 271 4.48 15.05 6.44
N GLU A 272 5.51 14.64 5.69
CA GLU A 272 6.90 14.97 6.00
C GLU A 272 7.25 16.37 5.47
N ASP A 273 8.29 16.97 6.04
CA ASP A 273 8.78 18.29 5.63
C ASP A 273 9.55 18.21 4.31
N SER A 274 9.34 19.22 3.46
CA SER A 274 10.16 19.43 2.26
C SER A 274 11.27 20.43 2.55
N ILE A 275 12.50 20.11 2.18
CA ILE A 275 13.70 20.87 2.55
C ILE A 275 14.60 21.04 1.30
N LEU A 276 15.05 22.27 1.03
CA LEU A 276 16.23 22.53 0.20
C LEU A 276 17.40 22.96 1.06
N ASN A 277 18.53 22.29 0.92
CA ASN A 277 19.81 22.70 1.49
C ASN A 277 20.76 23.14 0.38
N PHE A 278 21.34 24.32 0.54
CA PHE A 278 22.43 24.82 -0.31
C PHE A 278 23.75 24.44 0.36
N VAL A 279 24.55 23.59 -0.27
CA VAL A 279 25.67 22.90 0.39
C VAL A 279 26.98 23.15 -0.36
N THR A 280 28.05 23.38 0.39
CA THR A 280 29.42 23.49 -0.12
C THR A 280 30.05 22.11 -0.35
N GLU A 281 31.21 22.08 -1.01
CA GLU A 281 31.93 20.84 -1.31
C GLU A 281 32.31 20.06 -0.02
N ASP A 282 32.68 20.78 1.05
CA ASP A 282 33.01 20.20 2.37
C ASP A 282 31.78 19.80 3.21
N GLY A 283 30.56 19.93 2.66
CA GLY A 283 29.31 19.50 3.30
C GLY A 283 28.70 20.54 4.24
N LYS A 284 29.22 21.77 4.30
CA LYS A 284 28.64 22.85 5.10
C LYS A 284 27.38 23.40 4.41
N VAL A 285 26.29 23.50 5.17
CA VAL A 285 25.02 24.07 4.69
C VAL A 285 25.09 25.60 4.77
N LEU A 286 24.99 26.28 3.63
CA LEU A 286 24.93 27.73 3.49
C LEU A 286 23.53 28.29 3.83
N LYS A 287 22.48 27.57 3.44
CA LYS A 287 21.08 27.93 3.70
C LYS A 287 20.18 26.70 3.63
N THR A 288 19.15 26.69 4.46
CA THR A 288 18.04 25.73 4.40
C THR A 288 16.73 26.47 4.14
N ILE A 289 15.92 25.96 3.22
CA ILE A 289 14.53 26.40 3.03
C ILE A 289 13.64 25.20 3.36
N GLY A 290 12.82 25.30 4.39
CA GLY A 290 11.90 24.24 4.82
C GLY A 290 10.45 24.66 4.66
N ALA A 291 9.64 23.74 4.16
CA ALA A 291 8.18 23.80 4.10
C ALA A 291 7.61 22.61 4.88
N SER A 292 6.79 22.88 5.91
CA SER A 292 6.32 21.81 6.78
C SER A 292 5.23 20.96 6.13
N GLY A 293 5.24 19.66 6.38
CA GLY A 293 4.19 18.74 5.93
C GLY A 293 2.82 19.03 6.56
N GLY A 294 1.75 18.59 5.88
CA GLY A 294 0.37 18.73 6.38
C GLY A 294 0.10 17.81 7.58
N LYS A 295 -0.74 18.25 8.52
CA LYS A 295 -1.08 17.43 9.71
C LYS A 295 -2.11 16.36 9.36
N ALA A 296 -1.95 15.16 9.93
CA ALA A 296 -2.97 14.12 9.87
C ALA A 296 -4.32 14.64 10.36
N GLY A 297 -5.40 14.19 9.73
CA GLY A 297 -6.76 14.38 10.25
C GLY A 297 -6.83 13.68 11.59
N GLY A 298 -6.79 14.44 12.69
CA GLY A 298 -6.95 13.88 14.02
C GLY A 298 -8.34 13.26 14.12
N SER A 299 -8.44 12.04 14.63
CA SER A 299 -9.73 11.50 15.02
C SER A 299 -10.20 12.30 16.24
N THR A 300 -10.92 13.40 16.03
CA THR A 300 -11.62 14.08 17.12
C THR A 300 -12.81 13.23 17.56
N LEU A 301 -13.19 13.32 18.84
CA LEU A 301 -14.44 12.69 19.25
C LEU A 301 -15.60 13.39 18.51
N PRO A 302 -16.58 12.64 18.00
CA PRO A 302 -17.73 13.25 17.35
C PRO A 302 -18.47 14.16 18.31
N GLU A 303 -19.06 15.22 17.77
CA GLU A 303 -19.79 16.22 18.51
C GLU A 303 -20.90 15.58 19.37
N GLY A 304 -20.83 15.77 20.68
CA GLY A 304 -21.73 15.15 21.66
C GLY A 304 -21.21 13.87 22.34
N ALA A 305 -20.06 13.33 21.93
CA ALA A 305 -19.38 12.27 22.68
C ALA A 305 -18.35 12.88 23.65
N THR A 306 -18.36 12.44 24.91
CA THR A 306 -17.44 12.92 25.95
C THR A 306 -16.46 11.83 26.38
N GLU A 307 -15.26 12.21 26.80
CA GLU A 307 -14.28 11.25 27.29
C GLU A 307 -14.73 10.57 28.58
N ILE A 308 -14.15 9.40 28.86
CA ILE A 308 -14.35 8.68 30.12
C ILE A 308 -13.87 9.53 31.28
N THR A 309 -14.69 9.64 32.32
CA THR A 309 -14.40 10.41 33.52
C THR A 309 -13.95 9.51 34.68
N ILE A 310 -13.45 10.12 35.76
CA ILE A 310 -13.15 9.39 37.01
C ILE A 310 -14.41 8.75 37.59
N ALA A 311 -15.57 9.43 37.48
CA ALA A 311 -16.84 8.92 37.95
C ALA A 311 -17.19 7.62 37.21
N ASP A 312 -16.96 7.58 35.90
CA ASP A 312 -17.22 6.39 35.08
C ASP A 312 -16.43 5.17 35.54
N ILE A 313 -15.15 5.36 35.85
CA ILE A 313 -14.29 4.29 36.38
C ILE A 313 -14.77 3.84 37.77
N ARG A 314 -15.19 4.77 38.63
CA ARG A 314 -15.71 4.45 39.98
C ARG A 314 -17.02 3.66 39.90
N GLU A 315 -17.85 3.95 38.91
CA GLU A 315 -19.14 3.30 38.66
C GLU A 315 -19.03 2.06 37.76
N ASN A 316 -17.83 1.47 37.75
CA ASN A 316 -17.53 0.17 37.17
C ASN A 316 -17.41 0.12 35.64
N PHE A 317 -17.06 1.22 34.98
CA PHE A 317 -16.58 1.15 33.60
C PHE A 317 -15.27 0.34 33.52
N ARG A 318 -15.29 -0.76 32.76
CA ARG A 318 -14.17 -1.69 32.60
C ARG A 318 -14.06 -2.14 31.16
N VAL A 319 -12.83 -2.28 30.68
CA VAL A 319 -12.52 -3.09 29.50
C VAL A 319 -12.33 -4.53 29.99
N THR A 320 -13.25 -5.42 29.63
CA THR A 320 -13.23 -6.83 30.07
C THR A 320 -12.56 -7.75 29.06
N THR A 321 -12.39 -7.27 27.83
CA THR A 321 -11.71 -8.02 26.76
C THR A 321 -11.04 -7.00 25.84
N PHE A 322 -9.78 -7.24 25.50
CA PHE A 322 -9.02 -6.46 24.52
C PHE A 322 -8.00 -7.39 23.87
N LEU A 323 -8.23 -7.76 22.62
CA LEU A 323 -7.42 -8.75 21.91
C LEU A 323 -7.38 -8.48 20.41
N ILE A 324 -6.40 -9.06 19.72
CA ILE A 324 -6.32 -9.10 18.25
C ILE A 324 -6.83 -10.47 17.78
N ALA A 325 -7.44 -10.55 16.60
CA ALA A 325 -7.85 -11.81 15.96
C ALA A 325 -7.55 -11.84 14.45
N ASN A 326 -7.44 -13.04 13.85
CA ASN A 326 -7.15 -13.18 12.41
C ASN A 326 -8.37 -12.77 11.60
N ALA A 327 -9.54 -13.17 12.09
CA ALA A 327 -10.82 -12.78 11.54
C ALA A 327 -11.84 -12.65 12.66
N VAL A 328 -12.77 -11.72 12.45
CA VAL A 328 -13.89 -11.46 13.34
C VAL A 328 -15.16 -11.42 12.50
N GLU A 329 -16.14 -12.23 12.88
CA GLU A 329 -17.49 -12.16 12.32
C GLU A 329 -18.45 -11.78 13.45
N MET A 330 -19.28 -10.75 13.22
CA MET A 330 -20.38 -10.43 14.12
C MET A 330 -21.69 -10.95 13.52
N ARG A 331 -22.35 -11.86 14.22
CA ARG A 331 -23.64 -12.42 13.81
C ARG A 331 -24.56 -12.57 15.02
N ASP A 332 -25.75 -12.00 14.93
CA ASP A 332 -26.78 -12.06 15.98
C ASP A 332 -26.31 -11.60 17.38
N GLY A 333 -25.44 -10.58 17.43
CA GLY A 333 -24.88 -10.06 18.68
C GLY A 333 -23.77 -10.93 19.31
N LEU A 334 -23.36 -12.00 18.64
CA LEU A 334 -22.20 -12.82 18.98
C LEU A 334 -20.99 -12.42 18.12
N LEU A 335 -19.81 -12.45 18.73
CA LEU A 335 -18.53 -12.31 18.05
C LEU A 335 -17.91 -13.68 17.87
N TYR A 336 -17.77 -14.12 16.62
CA TYR A 336 -17.04 -15.31 16.24
C TYR A 336 -15.61 -14.92 15.90
N LEU A 337 -14.65 -15.54 16.59
CA LEU A 337 -13.23 -15.23 16.49
C LEU A 337 -12.48 -16.42 15.88
N LEU A 338 -11.68 -16.16 14.86
CA LEU A 338 -10.73 -17.13 14.31
C LEU A 338 -9.33 -16.69 14.70
N GLY A 339 -8.60 -17.54 15.43
CA GLY A 339 -7.21 -17.31 15.86
C GLY A 339 -7.01 -15.97 16.56
N ALA A 340 -7.23 -15.92 17.86
CA ALA A 340 -7.16 -14.71 18.68
C ALA A 340 -6.01 -14.76 19.69
N ASP A 341 -5.65 -13.58 20.23
CA ASP A 341 -4.70 -13.41 21.32
C ASP A 341 -3.28 -13.91 21.00
N TRP A 342 -2.71 -13.45 19.88
CA TRP A 342 -1.36 -13.80 19.51
C TRP A 342 -0.35 -13.12 20.43
N GLY A 343 0.61 -13.89 20.95
CA GLY A 343 1.73 -13.35 21.72
C GLY A 343 2.91 -12.84 20.88
N ASN A 344 2.95 -13.12 19.57
CA ASN A 344 4.00 -12.66 18.65
C ASN A 344 3.47 -12.67 17.21
N PHE A 345 3.77 -11.61 16.45
CA PHE A 345 3.51 -11.52 15.03
C PHE A 345 4.82 -11.70 14.22
N ARG A 346 4.95 -12.84 13.54
CA ARG A 346 6.11 -13.13 12.67
C ARG A 346 5.87 -12.57 11.27
N ALA A 347 6.57 -11.49 10.94
CA ALA A 347 6.49 -10.87 9.63
C ALA A 347 7.37 -11.61 8.61
N ALA A 348 6.81 -11.97 7.47
CA ALA A 348 7.57 -12.59 6.37
C ALA A 348 8.62 -11.63 5.78
N CYS A 349 8.28 -10.34 5.74
CA CYS A 349 9.16 -9.24 5.38
C CYS A 349 8.68 -7.96 6.07
N LEU A 350 9.54 -6.95 6.16
CA LEU A 350 9.16 -5.60 6.57
C LEU A 350 9.74 -4.61 5.53
N PRO A 351 8.99 -3.58 5.11
CA PRO A 351 7.65 -3.24 5.60
C PRO A 351 6.54 -4.17 5.09
N LEU A 352 5.48 -4.32 5.89
CA LEU A 352 4.30 -5.14 5.61
C LEU A 352 3.02 -4.38 5.98
N ASP A 353 2.10 -4.27 5.02
CA ASP A 353 0.76 -3.73 5.25
C ASP A 353 -0.18 -4.86 5.68
N ILE A 354 -0.80 -4.70 6.85
CA ILE A 354 -1.75 -5.65 7.41
C ILE A 354 -3.04 -4.97 7.87
N VAL A 355 -4.11 -5.75 7.95
CA VAL A 355 -5.31 -5.37 8.66
C VAL A 355 -5.29 -6.08 10.00
N LEU A 356 -5.38 -5.33 11.10
CA LEU A 356 -5.48 -5.83 12.47
C LEU A 356 -6.91 -5.68 12.99
N PRO A 357 -7.72 -6.75 13.00
CA PRO A 357 -8.98 -6.80 13.72
C PRO A 357 -8.72 -6.74 15.23
N VAL A 358 -9.09 -5.63 15.86
CA VAL A 358 -9.00 -5.45 17.31
C VAL A 358 -10.39 -5.61 17.91
N VAL A 359 -10.53 -6.57 18.81
CA VAL A 359 -11.78 -6.89 19.50
C VAL A 359 -11.73 -6.33 20.90
N TYR A 360 -12.83 -5.72 21.32
CA TYR A 360 -12.98 -5.21 22.67
C TYR A 360 -14.36 -5.47 23.24
N ALA A 361 -14.41 -5.68 24.55
CA ALA A 361 -15.64 -5.74 25.32
C ALA A 361 -15.55 -4.75 26.47
N LEU A 362 -16.59 -3.92 26.57
CA LEU A 362 -16.75 -2.89 27.58
C LEU A 362 -17.91 -3.28 28.49
N ARG A 363 -17.75 -3.00 29.78
CA ARG A 363 -18.78 -3.19 30.79
C ARG A 363 -18.89 -1.96 31.67
N TRP A 364 -20.11 -1.58 32.03
CA TRP A 364 -20.42 -0.48 32.95
C TRP A 364 -21.76 -0.74 33.64
N SER A 365 -22.14 0.11 34.58
CA SER A 365 -23.44 0.00 35.26
C SER A 365 -24.56 0.50 34.33
N ALA A 366 -25.70 -0.18 34.28
CA ALA A 366 -26.80 0.24 33.40
C ALA A 366 -27.30 1.66 33.73
N CYS A 367 -27.69 2.44 32.71
CA CYS A 367 -28.25 3.79 32.82
C CYS A 367 -27.31 4.89 33.38
N GLN A 368 -26.00 4.68 33.29
CA GLN A 368 -25.00 5.58 33.87
C GLN A 368 -24.76 6.88 33.07
N TRP A 369 -25.13 6.92 31.78
CA TRP A 369 -24.76 8.02 30.89
C TRP A 369 -25.97 8.69 30.25
N SER A 370 -25.93 10.02 30.20
CA SER A 370 -26.86 10.87 29.45
C SER A 370 -26.35 11.27 28.06
N GLU A 371 -25.11 10.87 27.72
CA GLU A 371 -24.43 11.15 26.46
C GLU A 371 -23.45 10.01 26.12
N PRO A 372 -23.11 9.77 24.84
CA PRO A 372 -22.12 8.76 24.45
C PRO A 372 -20.73 9.03 25.03
N ARG A 373 -19.96 7.96 25.27
CA ARG A 373 -18.56 8.08 25.68
C ARG A 373 -17.61 7.83 24.53
N GLY A 374 -16.54 8.61 24.45
CA GLY A 374 -15.50 8.50 23.42
C GLY A 374 -14.26 7.77 23.93
N LEU A 375 -13.76 6.83 23.14
CA LEU A 375 -12.49 6.14 23.35
C LEU A 375 -11.58 6.34 22.12
N PHE A 376 -10.30 6.09 22.30
CA PHE A 376 -9.30 6.05 21.24
C PHE A 376 -8.61 4.70 21.23
N LEU A 377 -8.54 4.11 20.05
CA LEU A 377 -7.69 2.97 19.76
C LEU A 377 -6.45 3.48 19.03
N SER A 378 -5.31 3.41 19.72
CA SER A 378 -4.04 3.89 19.20
C SER A 378 -3.04 2.76 18.98
N LEU A 379 -2.26 2.88 17.91
CA LEU A 379 -1.11 2.04 17.66
C LEU A 379 0.16 2.85 17.88
N ILE A 380 1.01 2.34 18.77
CA ILE A 380 2.29 2.93 19.13
C ILE A 380 3.40 2.07 18.54
N ARG A 381 4.36 2.71 17.89
CA ARG A 381 5.58 2.10 17.37
C ARG A 381 6.56 1.73 18.48
N PRO A 382 7.55 0.86 18.19
CA PRO A 382 8.63 0.56 19.12
C PRO A 382 9.45 1.77 19.58
N ASP A 383 9.53 2.84 18.77
CA ASP A 383 10.17 4.11 19.13
C ASP A 383 9.31 5.00 20.05
N GLY A 384 8.09 4.59 20.37
CA GLY A 384 7.14 5.30 21.20
C GLY A 384 6.24 6.30 20.43
N SER A 385 6.43 6.46 19.12
CA SER A 385 5.58 7.33 18.30
C SER A 385 4.19 6.72 18.09
N GLU A 386 3.15 7.54 18.14
CA GLU A 386 1.79 7.12 17.80
C GLU A 386 1.60 7.25 16.29
N VAL A 387 1.43 6.12 15.61
CA VAL A 387 1.31 6.09 14.14
C VAL A 387 -0.13 6.01 13.67
N ARG A 388 -1.05 5.67 14.57
CA ARG A 388 -2.47 5.58 14.27
C ARG A 388 -3.26 5.89 15.53
N ARG A 389 -4.30 6.70 15.39
CA ARG A 389 -5.34 6.90 16.41
C ARG A 389 -6.70 6.83 15.75
N GLN A 390 -7.58 6.02 16.33
CA GLN A 390 -8.94 5.84 15.85
C GLN A 390 -9.94 6.14 16.96
N ALA A 391 -10.84 7.10 16.73
CA ALA A 391 -11.94 7.37 17.64
C ALA A 391 -12.98 6.23 17.60
N LEU A 392 -13.45 5.82 18.77
CA LEU A 392 -14.50 4.84 18.99
C LEU A 392 -15.59 5.49 19.86
N VAL A 393 -16.86 5.32 19.47
CA VAL A 393 -17.99 5.84 20.25
C VAL A 393 -18.67 4.69 20.97
N VAL A 394 -18.77 4.81 22.29
CA VAL A 394 -19.56 3.92 23.13
C VAL A 394 -20.95 4.53 23.29
N PRO A 395 -21.99 3.89 22.74
CA PRO A 395 -23.35 4.41 22.78
C PRO A 395 -23.99 4.25 24.16
N MET A 396 -24.99 5.09 24.45
CA MET A 396 -25.62 5.20 25.77
C MET A 396 -26.35 3.93 26.24
N ALA A 397 -26.89 3.12 25.32
CA ALA A 397 -27.67 1.93 25.67
C ALA A 397 -27.65 0.90 24.52
N ILE A 398 -27.01 -0.25 24.72
CA ILE A 398 -27.12 -1.39 23.80
C ILE A 398 -27.62 -2.67 24.47
N SER A 399 -27.53 -2.82 25.79
CA SER A 399 -28.08 -4.01 26.46
C SER A 399 -28.57 -3.72 27.88
N PRO A 400 -29.64 -4.41 28.35
CA PRO A 400 -29.99 -4.44 29.77
C PRO A 400 -28.85 -5.10 30.54
N GLY A 401 -27.95 -4.30 31.11
CA GLY A 401 -26.76 -4.79 31.80
C GLY A 401 -25.45 -4.07 31.50
N GLY A 402 -25.45 -3.03 30.66
CA GLY A 402 -24.28 -2.16 30.47
C GLY A 402 -23.09 -2.91 29.88
N CYS A 403 -23.29 -3.63 28.77
CA CYS A 403 -22.21 -4.29 28.04
C CYS A 403 -22.26 -3.90 26.57
N TYR A 404 -21.10 -3.54 26.03
CA TYR A 404 -20.87 -3.30 24.61
C TYR A 404 -19.73 -4.17 24.12
N ARG A 405 -19.90 -4.78 22.96
CA ARG A 405 -18.89 -5.60 22.31
C ARG A 405 -18.77 -5.12 20.88
N GLY A 406 -17.54 -4.90 20.46
CA GLY A 406 -17.24 -4.42 19.14
C GLY A 406 -15.91 -4.95 18.67
N PHE A 407 -15.68 -4.78 17.39
CA PHE A 407 -14.34 -4.88 16.83
C PHE A 407 -14.11 -3.70 15.92
N HIS A 408 -12.85 -3.34 15.74
CA HIS A 408 -12.44 -2.33 14.78
C HIS A 408 -11.21 -2.84 14.04
N SER A 409 -11.21 -2.69 12.72
CA SER A 409 -10.09 -3.08 11.89
C SER A 409 -9.15 -1.90 11.71
N LEU A 410 -7.92 -2.04 12.16
CA LEU A 410 -6.86 -1.06 11.91
C LEU A 410 -6.06 -1.47 10.68
N ASN A 411 -5.91 -0.58 9.72
CA ASN A 411 -4.94 -0.77 8.65
C ASN A 411 -3.57 -0.26 9.16
N VAL A 412 -2.57 -1.13 9.12
CA VAL A 412 -1.28 -0.91 9.78
C VAL A 412 -0.16 -1.26 8.83
N ARG A 413 0.82 -0.37 8.73
CA ARG A 413 2.09 -0.65 8.08
C ARG A 413 3.13 -0.95 9.15
N LEU A 414 3.46 -2.23 9.31
CA LEU A 414 4.57 -2.64 10.15
C LEU A 414 5.85 -2.45 9.35
N ASP A 415 6.72 -1.55 9.78
CA ASP A 415 7.95 -1.22 9.06
C ASP A 415 9.24 -1.48 9.83
N THR A 416 9.13 -1.68 11.14
CA THR A 416 10.25 -1.99 12.02
C THR A 416 9.93 -3.19 12.91
N GLU A 417 10.97 -3.93 13.26
CA GLU A 417 10.93 -4.95 14.31
C GLU A 417 10.82 -4.28 15.69
N GLY A 418 10.36 -5.05 16.66
CA GLY A 418 10.23 -4.63 18.05
C GLY A 418 8.81 -4.73 18.59
N ILE A 419 8.59 -4.12 19.74
CA ILE A 419 7.30 -4.21 20.44
C ILE A 419 6.40 -3.07 19.94
N TRP A 420 5.38 -3.43 19.18
CA TRP A 420 4.30 -2.53 18.81
C TRP A 420 3.22 -2.59 19.89
N THR A 421 2.68 -1.45 20.30
CA THR A 421 1.72 -1.41 21.42
C THR A 421 0.38 -0.87 20.96
N LEU A 422 -0.67 -1.66 21.11
CA LEU A 422 -2.06 -1.21 20.99
C LEU A 422 -2.55 -0.66 22.32
N ARG A 423 -3.13 0.54 22.30
CA ARG A 423 -3.72 1.19 23.48
C ARG A 423 -5.17 1.51 23.23
N LEU A 424 -6.03 1.09 24.15
CA LEU A 424 -7.39 1.62 24.28
C LEU A 424 -7.38 2.64 25.41
N HIS A 425 -7.64 3.90 25.10
CA HIS A 425 -7.55 5.00 26.06
C HIS A 425 -8.66 6.03 25.86
N SER A 426 -8.84 6.92 26.83
CA SER A 426 -9.81 8.02 26.76
C SER A 426 -9.37 9.12 27.70
N GLY A 427 -9.17 10.34 27.16
CA GLY A 427 -8.54 11.43 27.88
C GLY A 427 -7.21 11.02 28.49
N ARG A 428 -7.11 11.13 29.82
CA ARG A 428 -5.91 10.75 30.58
C ARG A 428 -5.85 9.27 30.98
N PHE A 429 -6.87 8.48 30.67
CA PHE A 429 -6.99 7.11 31.16
C PHE A 429 -6.53 6.11 30.10
N LEU A 430 -5.48 5.36 30.41
CA LEU A 430 -5.17 4.11 29.72
C LEU A 430 -6.10 3.02 30.26
N LEU A 431 -6.98 2.50 29.40
CA LEU A 431 -8.06 1.59 29.79
C LEU A 431 -7.70 0.13 29.51
N ALA A 432 -6.98 -0.13 28.42
CA ALA A 432 -6.37 -1.41 28.12
C ALA A 432 -5.12 -1.21 27.24
N GLN A 433 -4.18 -2.15 27.33
CA GLN A 433 -2.99 -2.18 26.50
C GLN A 433 -2.70 -3.63 26.08
N LEU A 434 -2.24 -3.81 24.85
CA LEU A 434 -1.75 -5.07 24.33
C LEU A 434 -0.42 -4.80 23.62
N ASP A 435 0.60 -5.58 23.97
CA ASP A 435 1.90 -5.54 23.33
C ASP A 435 1.98 -6.64 22.28
N MET A 436 2.41 -6.27 21.08
CA MET A 436 2.54 -7.13 19.90
C MET A 436 4.01 -7.11 19.47
N PRO A 437 4.82 -8.08 19.91
CA PRO A 437 6.16 -8.28 19.37
C PRO A 437 6.07 -8.58 17.87
N VAL A 438 6.87 -7.85 17.08
CA VAL A 438 7.00 -8.04 15.64
C VAL A 438 8.45 -8.39 15.32
N ASP A 439 8.66 -9.60 14.82
CA ASP A 439 9.98 -10.12 14.44
C ASP A 439 9.94 -10.62 12.98
N ARG A 440 11.03 -10.46 12.22
CA ARG A 440 11.14 -11.12 10.91
C ARG A 440 11.33 -12.63 11.10
N THR A 441 10.71 -13.41 10.22
CA THR A 441 11.02 -14.84 10.15
C THR A 441 12.48 -15.02 9.74
N GLU A 442 13.32 -15.57 10.63
CA GLU A 442 14.64 -16.05 10.23
C GLU A 442 14.44 -17.11 9.13
N SER A 443 15.13 -16.92 8.01
CA SER A 443 15.16 -17.91 6.95
C SER A 443 15.72 -19.20 7.53
N ILE A 444 14.88 -20.22 7.73
CA ILE A 444 15.39 -21.56 7.95
C ILE A 444 16.09 -21.92 6.64
N VAL A 445 17.41 -21.84 6.65
CA VAL A 445 18.26 -22.44 5.63
C VAL A 445 18.03 -23.95 5.76
N ILE A 446 17.14 -24.49 4.92
CA ILE A 446 16.94 -25.93 4.75
C ILE A 446 17.79 -26.38 3.58
#